data_AF-A0A6P2L3H3-F1
#
_entry.id   AF-A0A6P2L3H3-F1
#
_cell.length_a   1.000
_cell.length_b   1.000
_cell.length_c   1.000
_cell.angle_alpha   90.00
_cell.angle_beta   90.00
_cell.angle_gamma   90.00
#
_symmetry.space_group_name_H-M   'P 1'
#
loop_
_entity.id
_entity.type
_entity.pdbx_description
1 polymer ?
#
loop_
_entity_poly.entity_id
_entity_poly.type
_entity_poly.pdbx_seq_one_letter_code
_entity_poly.pdbx_strand_id
1 'polypeptide(L)'
;MNRHDSVRAACCAMMVLACTGAYAQSNVTLYGVIDAGIRYETHGVSYGADGTPVSTGRKISMTDGGGLTESYWGLKGNEDLGGGLSAQFNVESHFGPNSGAIVPAGSPNFFQVAYVGLTSTSLGQLSLGRQYNVPFEMVSLTYGSNLWAGPQDPYFNLFKPEQTMLAGARTSNMIQYGAQLGSLYLLAQYAPGGHAGGGVLGSQLGAAAAYAPDKGPFTVGASFMRSWDDVTHGKFDIYAGGGSVTIGNATVNAGYIENARDNDFTSFENGPFSPTDLAGLGIISPAQVADPTTPGGFRRRKMALAGLTYRFTTAFTAAVNAWWTQQSGYTADFDGRARQFQVIAGYSLSKRSMLYAEVDYALYRGGLVGAQLVGVNGQAPSTSTTQLGATVGLRHYF
;
A
#
# COMPACT_ATOMS: atom_id res chain seq x y z
N MET A 1 1.78 -75.24 -17.07
CA MET A 1 2.64 -74.84 -15.93
C MET A 1 2.87 -73.34 -16.00
N ASN A 2 2.54 -72.67 -14.90
CA ASN A 2 2.43 -71.24 -14.57
C ASN A 2 3.44 -70.31 -15.30
N ARG A 3 3.10 -69.21 -15.99
CA ARG A 3 2.40 -67.94 -15.64
C ARG A 3 3.03 -67.18 -14.45
N HIS A 4 3.34 -65.90 -14.73
CA HIS A 4 3.82 -64.80 -13.88
C HIS A 4 5.34 -64.66 -13.74
N ASP A 5 5.92 -63.74 -14.52
CA ASP A 5 6.85 -62.69 -14.02
C ASP A 5 7.30 -61.71 -15.14
N SER A 6 6.33 -61.18 -15.89
CA SER A 6 6.54 -60.15 -16.91
C SER A 6 5.75 -58.89 -16.60
N VAL A 7 5.93 -58.31 -15.41
CA VAL A 7 5.39 -56.98 -15.04
C VAL A 7 6.29 -56.29 -14.01
N ARG A 8 7.56 -56.02 -14.31
CA ARG A 8 8.41 -55.11 -13.48
C ARG A 8 9.34 -54.17 -14.24
N ALA A 9 9.25 -54.08 -15.57
CA ALA A 9 10.13 -53.23 -16.38
C ALA A 9 9.36 -52.31 -17.35
N ALA A 10 8.20 -51.78 -16.95
CA ALA A 10 7.36 -50.95 -17.82
C ALA A 10 6.82 -49.65 -17.18
N CYS A 11 7.34 -49.24 -16.01
CA CYS A 11 6.91 -47.98 -15.36
C CYS A 11 8.00 -46.90 -15.23
N CYS A 12 9.25 -47.16 -15.65
CA CYS A 12 10.33 -46.16 -15.56
C CYS A 12 10.74 -45.53 -16.91
N ALA A 13 10.01 -45.81 -18.00
CA ALA A 13 10.36 -45.33 -19.35
C ALA A 13 9.34 -44.36 -19.97
N MET A 14 8.37 -43.85 -19.20
CA MET A 14 7.36 -42.88 -19.67
C MET A 14 7.56 -41.44 -19.13
N MET A 15 8.75 -41.10 -18.64
CA MET A 15 9.02 -39.78 -18.04
C MET A 15 10.12 -38.98 -18.78
N VAL A 16 10.34 -39.24 -20.08
CA VAL A 16 11.46 -38.62 -20.84
C VAL A 16 11.07 -37.99 -22.20
N LEU A 17 9.80 -37.97 -22.64
CA LEU A 17 9.48 -37.50 -24.01
C LEU A 17 8.35 -36.48 -24.16
N ALA A 18 8.30 -35.46 -23.28
CA ALA A 18 7.49 -34.26 -23.53
C ALA A 18 8.17 -32.92 -23.17
N CYS A 19 9.49 -32.88 -23.02
CA CYS A 19 10.25 -31.61 -23.03
C CYS A 19 10.77 -31.31 -24.43
N THR A 20 9.89 -31.33 -25.44
CA THR A 20 10.20 -30.68 -26.72
C THR A 20 10.02 -29.18 -26.49
N GLY A 21 11.15 -28.49 -26.36
CA GLY A 21 11.30 -27.09 -25.96
C GLY A 21 10.09 -26.19 -26.22
N ALA A 22 9.37 -25.87 -25.14
CA ALA A 22 8.81 -24.53 -25.07
C ALA A 22 10.02 -23.59 -24.96
N TYR A 23 10.43 -23.00 -26.08
CA TYR A 23 11.22 -21.78 -26.04
C TYR A 23 10.30 -20.66 -25.53
N ALA A 24 9.93 -20.72 -24.25
CA ALA A 24 9.26 -19.61 -23.61
C ALA A 24 10.24 -18.44 -23.72
N GLN A 25 9.88 -17.41 -24.48
CA GLN A 25 10.60 -16.14 -24.42
C GLN A 25 10.31 -15.55 -23.04
N SER A 26 11.05 -15.98 -22.02
CA SER A 26 11.05 -15.35 -20.71
C SER A 26 11.49 -13.91 -20.92
N ASN A 27 10.58 -12.96 -20.70
CA ASN A 27 10.96 -11.56 -20.67
C ASN A 27 11.32 -11.20 -19.23
N VAL A 28 12.54 -10.70 -19.02
CA VAL A 28 12.90 -10.05 -17.77
C VAL A 28 13.02 -8.56 -18.08
N THR A 29 12.30 -7.76 -17.31
CA THR A 29 12.26 -6.31 -17.46
C THR A 29 12.83 -5.67 -16.20
N LEU A 30 13.89 -4.89 -16.36
CA LEU A 30 14.29 -3.87 -15.40
C LEU A 30 13.37 -2.67 -15.57
N TYR A 31 12.81 -2.20 -14.46
CA TYR A 31 11.94 -1.03 -14.45
C TYR A 31 12.16 -0.22 -13.18
N GLY A 32 11.70 1.02 -13.20
CA GLY A 32 11.70 1.84 -11.99
C GLY A 32 11.25 3.26 -12.22
N VAL A 33 11.38 4.05 -11.16
CA VAL A 33 11.10 5.48 -11.15
C VAL A 33 12.11 6.20 -10.27
N ILE A 34 12.52 7.38 -10.71
CA ILE A 34 13.24 8.34 -9.87
C ILE A 34 12.36 9.56 -9.74
N ASP A 35 11.98 9.89 -8.53
CA ASP A 35 11.18 11.05 -8.17
C ASP A 35 11.90 11.86 -7.11
N ALA A 36 12.27 13.10 -7.44
CA ALA A 36 12.89 14.01 -6.49
C ALA A 36 12.00 15.24 -6.29
N GLY A 37 11.56 15.46 -5.05
CA GLY A 37 10.80 16.62 -4.62
C GLY A 37 11.57 17.48 -3.62
N ILE A 38 11.38 18.79 -3.68
CA ILE A 38 11.76 19.73 -2.61
C ILE A 38 10.49 20.10 -1.87
N ARG A 39 10.48 19.90 -0.55
CA ARG A 39 9.35 20.20 0.31
C ARG A 39 9.67 21.26 1.35
N TYR A 40 8.71 22.16 1.55
CA TYR A 40 8.62 23.08 2.67
C TYR A 40 7.53 22.63 3.63
N GLU A 41 7.79 22.76 4.93
CA GLU A 41 6.83 22.50 6.01
C GLU A 41 6.87 23.60 7.07
N THR A 42 5.72 24.01 7.59
CA THR A 42 5.66 25.02 8.67
C THR A 42 6.11 24.49 10.04
N HIS A 43 5.90 23.20 10.29
CA HIS A 43 6.21 22.52 11.56
C HIS A 43 6.89 21.15 11.28
N GLY A 44 7.82 21.13 10.34
CA GLY A 44 8.61 19.95 10.02
C GLY A 44 9.44 19.50 11.22
N VAL A 45 9.55 18.19 11.39
CA VAL A 45 10.29 17.56 12.49
C VAL A 45 11.65 17.07 12.00
N SER A 46 12.67 17.27 12.83
CA SER A 46 13.98 16.64 12.68
C SER A 46 14.10 15.50 13.67
N TYR A 47 14.52 14.34 13.20
CA TYR A 47 14.66 13.13 14.01
C TYR A 47 16.12 12.80 14.29
N GLY A 48 16.37 12.21 15.45
CA GLY A 48 17.64 11.61 15.81
C GLY A 48 17.86 10.29 15.08
N ALA A 49 19.06 9.72 15.23
CA ALA A 49 19.40 8.41 14.65
C ALA A 49 18.54 7.26 15.20
N ASP A 50 17.96 7.46 16.38
CA ASP A 50 17.03 6.53 17.05
C ASP A 50 15.56 6.76 16.66
N GLY A 51 15.28 7.65 15.70
CA GLY A 51 13.92 7.97 15.27
C GLY A 51 13.14 8.86 16.24
N THR A 52 13.80 9.44 17.25
CA THR A 52 13.12 10.35 18.21
C THR A 52 13.05 11.79 17.69
N PRO A 53 11.96 12.54 17.91
CA PRO A 53 11.88 13.96 17.56
C PRO A 53 12.91 14.78 18.34
N VAL A 54 13.81 15.48 17.64
CA VAL A 54 14.84 16.33 18.25
C VAL A 54 14.44 17.80 18.23
N SER A 55 13.78 18.25 17.15
CA SER A 55 13.31 19.63 17.02
C SER A 55 12.14 19.73 16.04
N THR A 56 11.34 20.79 16.20
CA THR A 56 10.27 21.17 15.27
C THR A 56 10.42 22.62 14.85
N GLY A 57 10.12 22.93 13.60
CA GLY A 57 10.16 24.28 13.08
C GLY A 57 9.86 24.33 11.58
N ARG A 58 10.15 25.48 10.97
CA ARG A 58 10.10 25.57 9.50
C ARG A 58 11.22 24.71 8.92
N LYS A 59 10.88 23.86 7.96
CA LYS A 59 11.81 22.91 7.35
C LYS A 59 11.71 23.02 5.84
N ILE A 60 12.85 23.07 5.16
CA ILE A 60 12.96 22.85 3.72
C ILE A 60 13.96 21.71 3.53
N SER A 61 13.55 20.67 2.81
CA SER A 61 14.43 19.55 2.48
C SER A 61 14.00 18.91 1.18
N MET A 62 14.88 18.11 0.57
CA MET A 62 14.39 17.11 -0.36
C MET A 62 13.51 16.10 0.40
N THR A 63 12.49 15.57 -0.28
CA THR A 63 11.63 14.54 0.29
C THR A 63 12.42 13.24 0.42
N ASP A 64 12.18 12.51 1.51
CA ASP A 64 12.85 11.23 1.77
C ASP A 64 12.07 10.10 1.12
N GLY A 65 12.72 9.31 0.27
CA GLY A 65 12.07 8.24 -0.50
C GLY A 65 11.40 8.68 -1.79
N GLY A 66 11.32 9.97 -2.08
CA GLY A 66 10.75 10.51 -3.31
C GLY A 66 9.60 11.49 -3.07
N GLY A 67 9.13 12.15 -4.11
CA GLY A 67 8.10 13.17 -3.97
C GLY A 67 6.70 12.66 -4.32
N LEU A 68 6.24 12.87 -5.55
CA LEU A 68 4.91 12.44 -6.01
C LEU A 68 4.73 10.92 -5.82
N THR A 69 5.77 10.19 -6.21
CA THR A 69 5.90 8.74 -6.13
C THR A 69 7.19 8.40 -5.36
N GLU A 70 7.25 7.24 -4.72
CA GLU A 70 8.51 6.77 -4.12
C GLU A 70 9.52 6.38 -5.22
N SER A 71 10.81 6.68 -5.05
CA SER A 71 11.84 6.24 -5.98
C SER A 71 12.15 4.77 -5.76
N TYR A 72 12.13 3.98 -6.83
CA TYR A 72 12.37 2.55 -6.79
C TYR A 72 12.95 2.01 -8.07
N TRP A 73 13.50 0.80 -7.96
CA TRP A 73 13.84 -0.04 -9.09
C TRP A 73 13.43 -1.48 -8.80
N GLY A 74 13.15 -2.23 -9.85
CA GLY A 74 12.71 -3.61 -9.73
C GLY A 74 12.98 -4.45 -10.97
N LEU A 75 12.83 -5.76 -10.79
CA LEU A 75 12.86 -6.75 -11.84
C LEU A 75 11.53 -7.49 -11.85
N LYS A 76 10.93 -7.60 -13.03
CA LYS A 76 9.76 -8.44 -13.23
C LYS A 76 9.94 -9.33 -14.43
N GLY A 77 9.28 -10.48 -14.42
CA GLY A 77 9.27 -11.35 -15.58
C GLY A 77 8.00 -12.17 -15.70
N ASN A 78 7.76 -12.62 -16.92
CA ASN A 78 6.64 -13.47 -17.28
C ASN A 78 7.14 -14.59 -18.21
N GLU A 79 6.79 -15.82 -17.88
CA GLU A 79 7.07 -17.01 -18.66
C GLU A 79 5.74 -17.63 -19.09
N ASP A 80 5.53 -17.74 -20.41
CA ASP A 80 4.37 -18.46 -20.95
C ASP A 80 4.59 -19.96 -20.77
N LEU A 81 3.69 -20.60 -20.01
CA LEU A 81 3.70 -22.04 -19.74
C LEU A 81 2.80 -22.80 -20.73
N GLY A 82 2.14 -22.11 -21.65
CA GLY A 82 1.20 -22.65 -22.62
C GLY A 82 -0.23 -22.74 -22.08
N GLY A 83 -1.19 -22.92 -22.99
CA GLY A 83 -2.60 -23.14 -22.64
C GLY A 83 -3.29 -21.95 -21.94
N GLY A 84 -2.72 -20.74 -22.05
CA GLY A 84 -3.22 -19.55 -21.35
C GLY A 84 -2.76 -19.46 -19.89
N LEU A 85 -1.79 -20.27 -19.46
CA LEU A 85 -1.14 -20.21 -18.15
C LEU A 85 0.24 -19.56 -18.28
N SER A 86 0.61 -18.73 -17.32
CA SER A 86 1.93 -18.09 -17.23
C SER A 86 2.45 -18.09 -15.81
N ALA A 87 3.77 -18.21 -15.64
CA ALA A 87 4.46 -17.95 -14.38
C ALA A 87 5.01 -16.51 -14.39
N GLN A 88 4.92 -15.84 -13.25
CA GLN A 88 5.40 -14.47 -13.11
C GLN A 88 6.15 -14.27 -11.80
N PHE A 89 7.08 -13.31 -11.79
CA PHE A 89 7.69 -12.80 -10.57
C PHE A 89 7.79 -11.28 -10.61
N ASN A 90 7.83 -10.67 -9.44
CA ASN A 90 8.16 -9.26 -9.29
C ASN A 90 8.94 -9.04 -7.99
N VAL A 91 10.05 -8.30 -8.09
CA VAL A 91 10.86 -7.85 -6.95
C VAL A 91 11.17 -6.36 -7.10
N GLU A 92 10.97 -5.59 -6.02
CA GLU A 92 11.11 -4.12 -6.06
C GLU A 92 11.75 -3.58 -4.77
N SER A 93 12.80 -2.77 -4.94
CA SER A 93 13.50 -2.06 -3.85
C SER A 93 13.37 -0.56 -3.99
N HIS A 94 13.11 0.13 -2.87
CA HIS A 94 12.96 1.57 -2.81
C HIS A 94 14.18 2.24 -2.22
N PHE A 95 14.44 3.47 -2.64
CA PHE A 95 15.58 4.27 -2.21
C PHE A 95 15.24 5.76 -2.17
N GLY A 96 15.97 6.51 -1.35
CA GLY A 96 15.85 7.97 -1.28
C GLY A 96 16.82 8.64 -2.24
N PRO A 97 16.39 9.43 -3.25
CA PRO A 97 17.31 10.14 -4.13
C PRO A 97 18.06 11.29 -3.41
N ASN A 98 17.56 11.71 -2.25
CA ASN A 98 18.20 12.67 -1.35
C ASN A 98 19.45 12.11 -0.64
N SER A 99 19.54 10.80 -0.43
CA SER A 99 20.57 10.17 0.41
C SER A 99 21.26 8.95 -0.22
N GLY A 100 20.65 8.34 -1.24
CA GLY A 100 21.04 7.05 -1.81
C GLY A 100 20.73 5.85 -0.92
N ALA A 101 20.12 6.05 0.26
CA ALA A 101 19.83 4.98 1.20
C ALA A 101 18.51 4.26 0.86
N ILE A 102 18.34 3.04 1.36
CA ILE A 102 17.06 2.31 1.31
C ILE A 102 16.01 3.09 2.11
N VAL A 103 14.79 3.14 1.58
CA VAL A 103 13.64 3.76 2.25
C VAL A 103 12.49 2.74 2.36
N PRO A 104 11.85 2.60 3.54
CA PRO A 104 12.21 3.21 4.84
C PRO A 104 13.58 2.76 5.37
N ALA A 105 14.25 3.63 6.13
CA ALA A 105 15.52 3.30 6.76
C ALA A 105 15.41 2.02 7.61
N GLY A 106 16.42 1.14 7.52
CA GLY A 106 16.43 -0.15 8.22
C GLY A 106 15.63 -1.27 7.52
N SER A 107 14.93 -0.98 6.42
CA SER A 107 14.22 -2.01 5.65
C SER A 107 15.18 -2.94 4.90
N PRO A 108 14.83 -4.23 4.71
CA PRO A 108 15.58 -5.13 3.86
C PRO A 108 15.48 -4.73 2.38
N ASN A 109 16.38 -5.27 1.55
CA ASN A 109 16.22 -5.21 0.11
C ASN A 109 14.92 -5.93 -0.31
N PHE A 110 14.29 -5.45 -1.38
CA PHE A 110 13.02 -5.95 -1.93
C PHE A 110 11.83 -5.87 -0.95
N PHE A 111 11.90 -4.94 0.02
CA PHE A 111 10.86 -4.73 1.02
C PHE A 111 9.51 -4.31 0.42
N GLN A 112 9.40 -3.91 -0.84
CA GLN A 112 8.17 -3.29 -1.33
C GLN A 112 7.25 -4.30 -2.00
N VAL A 113 7.82 -5.08 -2.92
CA VAL A 113 7.16 -6.25 -3.53
C VAL A 113 8.21 -7.32 -3.72
N ALA A 114 7.86 -8.57 -3.40
CA ALA A 114 8.66 -9.74 -3.64
C ALA A 114 7.75 -10.97 -3.71
N TYR A 115 7.29 -11.33 -4.91
CA TYR A 115 6.41 -12.49 -5.09
C TYR A 115 6.72 -13.30 -6.36
N VAL A 116 6.22 -14.53 -6.35
CA VAL A 116 6.05 -15.42 -7.50
C VAL A 116 4.56 -15.74 -7.65
N GLY A 117 4.08 -15.92 -8.86
CA GLY A 117 2.68 -16.27 -9.11
C GLY A 117 2.44 -17.02 -10.41
N LEU A 118 1.22 -17.52 -10.52
CA LEU A 118 0.66 -18.11 -11.72
C LEU A 118 -0.55 -17.28 -12.16
N THR A 119 -0.60 -16.95 -13.45
CA THR A 119 -1.71 -16.21 -14.06
C THR A 119 -2.32 -17.04 -15.17
N SER A 120 -3.63 -17.19 -15.13
CA SER A 120 -4.44 -17.90 -16.11
C SER A 120 -5.45 -16.96 -16.76
N THR A 121 -5.60 -17.05 -18.07
CA THR A 121 -6.60 -16.29 -18.84
C THR A 121 -8.05 -16.61 -18.47
N SER A 122 -8.31 -17.74 -17.80
CA SER A 122 -9.66 -18.18 -17.42
C SER A 122 -9.87 -18.30 -15.91
N LEU A 123 -8.80 -18.52 -15.14
CA LEU A 123 -8.89 -18.74 -13.69
C LEU A 123 -8.37 -17.57 -12.86
N GLY A 124 -7.81 -16.52 -13.46
CA GLY A 124 -7.24 -15.39 -12.71
C GLY A 124 -5.80 -15.64 -12.24
N GLN A 125 -5.39 -14.98 -11.16
CA GLN A 125 -4.01 -14.97 -10.66
C GLN A 125 -3.93 -15.52 -9.25
N LEU A 126 -2.95 -16.39 -9.00
CA LEU A 126 -2.53 -16.82 -7.68
C LEU A 126 -1.08 -16.37 -7.46
N SER A 127 -0.79 -15.67 -6.37
CA SER A 127 0.55 -15.18 -6.04
C SER A 127 0.91 -15.45 -4.59
N LEU A 128 2.21 -15.69 -4.36
CA LEU A 128 2.80 -16.02 -3.08
C LEU A 128 4.01 -15.10 -2.83
N GLY A 129 4.00 -14.40 -1.71
CA GLY A 129 5.11 -13.56 -1.28
C GLY A 129 4.64 -12.27 -0.61
N ARG A 130 5.51 -11.27 -0.62
CA ARG A 130 5.20 -9.93 -0.13
C ARG A 130 4.61 -9.09 -1.26
N GLN A 131 3.41 -8.60 -1.05
CA GLN A 131 2.66 -7.85 -2.06
C GLN A 131 1.60 -6.94 -1.42
N TYR A 132 0.88 -6.19 -2.24
CA TYR A 132 -0.11 -5.23 -1.76
C TYR A 132 -1.31 -5.92 -1.15
N ASN A 133 -1.75 -5.38 -0.03
CA ASN A 133 -2.89 -5.90 0.68
C ASN A 133 -4.20 -5.52 -0.02
N VAL A 134 -5.21 -6.33 0.21
CA VAL A 134 -6.51 -6.27 -0.44
C VAL A 134 -7.22 -4.91 -0.25
N PRO A 135 -7.19 -4.28 0.95
CA PRO A 135 -7.73 -2.93 1.10
C PRO A 135 -7.04 -1.90 0.22
N PHE A 136 -5.70 -1.95 0.14
CA PHE A 136 -4.93 -1.02 -0.67
C PHE A 136 -5.17 -1.20 -2.17
N GLU A 137 -5.16 -2.44 -2.66
CA GLU A 137 -5.44 -2.77 -4.06
C GLU A 137 -6.83 -2.27 -4.48
N MET A 138 -7.85 -2.52 -3.65
CA MET A 138 -9.22 -2.11 -3.94
C MET A 138 -9.35 -0.58 -4.02
N VAL A 139 -8.81 0.16 -3.03
CA VAL A 139 -8.86 1.63 -3.04
C VAL A 139 -8.13 2.18 -4.27
N SER A 140 -6.97 1.63 -4.60
CA SER A 140 -6.15 2.05 -5.73
C SER A 140 -6.80 1.77 -7.09
N LEU A 141 -7.63 0.73 -7.19
CA LEU A 141 -8.40 0.41 -8.39
C LEU A 141 -9.61 1.33 -8.59
N THR A 142 -10.19 1.88 -7.51
CA THR A 142 -11.55 2.43 -7.56
C THR A 142 -11.64 3.91 -7.22
N TYR A 143 -11.22 4.33 -6.03
CA TYR A 143 -11.54 5.68 -5.51
C TYR A 143 -10.44 6.35 -4.70
N GLY A 144 -9.22 5.81 -4.74
CA GLY A 144 -8.06 6.46 -4.14
C GLY A 144 -7.88 7.89 -4.64
N SER A 145 -7.30 8.77 -3.83
CA SER A 145 -6.94 10.10 -4.32
C SER A 145 -5.86 10.01 -5.40
N ASN A 146 -5.81 10.99 -6.31
CA ASN A 146 -4.72 11.18 -7.26
C ASN A 146 -4.38 9.98 -8.18
N LEU A 147 -5.33 9.10 -8.52
CA LEU A 147 -5.08 7.96 -9.43
C LEU A 147 -4.57 8.38 -10.82
N TRP A 148 -4.86 9.61 -11.24
CA TRP A 148 -4.34 10.19 -12.48
C TRP A 148 -2.82 10.33 -12.50
N ALA A 149 -2.20 10.45 -11.33
CA ALA A 149 -0.80 10.79 -11.21
C ALA A 149 0.10 9.57 -11.42
N GLY A 150 -0.40 8.34 -11.39
CA GLY A 150 0.46 7.15 -11.50
C GLY A 150 -0.26 5.96 -12.14
N PRO A 151 -0.61 6.00 -13.44
CA PRO A 151 -1.22 4.84 -14.08
C PRO A 151 -0.26 3.63 -14.14
N GLN A 152 1.06 3.87 -14.09
CA GLN A 152 2.07 2.80 -13.97
C GLN A 152 2.41 2.45 -12.53
N ASP A 153 1.97 3.26 -11.57
CA ASP A 153 2.27 3.08 -10.17
C ASP A 153 1.18 3.67 -9.25
N PRO A 154 0.36 2.83 -8.59
CA PRO A 154 -0.63 3.31 -7.64
C PRO A 154 0.00 3.98 -6.39
N TYR A 155 1.32 3.88 -6.17
CA TYR A 155 2.05 4.60 -5.13
C TYR A 155 2.22 6.07 -5.48
N PHE A 156 1.30 6.84 -4.94
CA PHE A 156 1.46 8.26 -4.78
C PHE A 156 1.59 8.52 -3.28
N ASN A 157 2.73 9.03 -2.82
CA ASN A 157 3.08 8.99 -1.39
C ASN A 157 3.26 10.38 -0.76
N LEU A 158 3.09 11.46 -1.52
CA LEU A 158 3.48 12.77 -1.00
C LEU A 158 2.55 13.27 0.12
N PHE A 159 1.23 13.22 -0.08
CA PHE A 159 0.25 13.44 0.98
C PHE A 159 -1.00 12.61 0.69
N LYS A 160 -1.14 11.47 1.39
CA LYS A 160 -2.27 10.53 1.27
C LYS A 160 -2.63 9.91 2.61
N PRO A 161 -3.39 10.63 3.45
CA PRO A 161 -3.80 10.16 4.75
C PRO A 161 -4.53 8.80 4.73
N GLU A 162 -5.25 8.49 3.65
CA GLU A 162 -5.98 7.23 3.52
C GLU A 162 -5.07 6.01 3.49
N GLN A 163 -3.81 6.14 3.04
CA GLN A 163 -2.89 5.01 2.95
C GLN A 163 -2.53 4.45 4.34
N THR A 164 -2.39 5.33 5.34
CA THR A 164 -2.18 4.93 6.74
C THR A 164 -3.38 4.12 7.28
N MET A 165 -4.60 4.40 6.78
CA MET A 165 -5.83 3.68 7.17
C MET A 165 -5.92 2.26 6.55
N LEU A 166 -5.02 1.91 5.64
CA LEU A 166 -5.01 0.66 4.87
C LEU A 166 -3.84 -0.26 5.30
N ALA A 167 -3.45 -0.19 6.59
CA ALA A 167 -2.40 -1.02 7.19
C ALA A 167 -1.06 -0.99 6.45
N GLY A 168 -0.61 0.18 6.01
CA GLY A 168 0.71 0.33 5.39
C GLY A 168 0.86 -0.33 4.02
N ALA A 169 -0.27 -0.63 3.36
CA ALA A 169 -0.41 -1.07 1.97
C ALA A 169 0.13 -2.47 1.61
N ARG A 170 0.94 -3.13 2.44
CA ARG A 170 1.57 -4.43 2.12
C ARG A 170 1.42 -5.46 3.21
N THR A 171 1.48 -6.73 2.81
CA THR A 171 1.59 -7.87 3.74
C THR A 171 2.64 -8.85 3.23
N SER A 172 3.55 -9.30 4.10
CA SER A 172 4.49 -10.40 3.91
C SER A 172 3.81 -11.76 4.04
N ASN A 173 4.48 -12.83 3.57
CA ASN A 173 3.96 -14.20 3.66
C ASN A 173 2.56 -14.37 3.04
N MET A 174 2.17 -13.49 2.11
CA MET A 174 0.81 -13.46 1.60
C MET A 174 0.62 -14.52 0.51
N ILE A 175 -0.50 -15.23 0.59
CA ILE A 175 -1.13 -15.92 -0.52
C ILE A 175 -2.29 -15.04 -0.96
N GLN A 176 -2.31 -14.63 -2.22
CA GLN A 176 -3.39 -13.82 -2.78
C GLN A 176 -3.93 -14.46 -4.04
N TYR A 177 -5.25 -14.47 -4.16
CA TYR A 177 -5.96 -14.87 -5.35
C TYR A 177 -6.79 -13.71 -5.88
N GLY A 178 -6.69 -13.45 -7.17
CA GLY A 178 -7.45 -12.42 -7.88
C GLY A 178 -8.15 -12.97 -9.10
N ALA A 179 -9.39 -12.56 -9.33
CA ALA A 179 -10.17 -12.95 -10.49
C ALA A 179 -10.92 -11.76 -11.09
N GLN A 180 -11.06 -11.79 -12.42
CA GLN A 180 -11.85 -10.81 -13.17
C GLN A 180 -12.97 -11.52 -13.94
N LEU A 181 -14.20 -11.12 -13.67
CA LEU A 181 -15.44 -11.65 -14.27
C LEU A 181 -16.12 -10.50 -15.01
N GLY A 182 -15.69 -10.24 -16.24
CA GLY A 182 -16.09 -9.04 -16.97
C GLY A 182 -15.62 -7.78 -16.25
N SER A 183 -16.56 -6.96 -15.77
CA SER A 183 -16.26 -5.73 -15.02
C SER A 183 -16.17 -5.93 -13.50
N LEU A 184 -16.39 -7.15 -13.01
CA LEU A 184 -16.27 -7.48 -11.59
C LEU A 184 -14.86 -8.01 -11.29
N TYR A 185 -14.18 -7.37 -10.35
CA TYR A 185 -12.89 -7.77 -9.82
C TYR A 185 -13.07 -8.29 -8.40
N LEU A 186 -12.48 -9.45 -8.12
CA LEU A 186 -12.49 -10.09 -6.81
C LEU A 186 -11.07 -10.33 -6.36
N LEU A 187 -10.78 -10.02 -5.09
CA LEU A 187 -9.51 -10.33 -4.44
C LEU A 187 -9.77 -11.03 -3.12
N ALA A 188 -8.94 -12.03 -2.81
CA ALA A 188 -8.87 -12.66 -1.51
C ALA A 188 -7.40 -12.82 -1.12
N GLN A 189 -7.08 -12.58 0.15
CA GLN A 189 -5.75 -12.81 0.70
C GLN A 189 -5.80 -13.61 2.00
N TYR A 190 -4.73 -14.37 2.22
CA TYR A 190 -4.39 -14.95 3.51
C TYR A 190 -2.89 -14.88 3.72
N ALA A 191 -2.44 -14.40 4.87
CA ALA A 191 -1.04 -14.43 5.28
C ALA A 191 -0.95 -15.18 6.61
N PRO A 192 -0.37 -16.40 6.67
CA PRO A 192 -0.13 -17.09 7.94
C PRO A 192 0.91 -16.36 8.79
N GLY A 193 0.74 -16.37 10.12
CA GLY A 193 1.67 -15.70 11.04
C GLY A 193 2.97 -16.46 11.33
N GLY A 194 3.08 -17.74 10.92
CA GLY A 194 4.34 -18.49 11.04
C GLY A 194 4.69 -19.03 12.44
N HIS A 195 3.82 -18.87 13.44
CA HIS A 195 4.06 -19.42 14.78
C HIS A 195 3.96 -20.95 14.84
N ALA A 196 4.91 -21.59 15.53
CA ALA A 196 4.90 -23.03 15.80
C ALA A 196 3.69 -23.43 16.66
N GLY A 197 3.11 -24.60 16.39
CA GLY A 197 1.90 -25.09 17.06
C GLY A 197 0.59 -24.81 16.32
N GLY A 198 0.63 -23.99 15.28
CA GLY A 198 -0.55 -23.64 14.46
C GLY A 198 -1.48 -22.66 15.17
N GLY A 199 -2.18 -21.83 14.41
CA GLY A 199 -3.10 -20.84 14.96
C GLY A 199 -3.27 -19.62 14.06
N VAL A 200 -4.00 -18.63 14.59
CA VAL A 200 -4.27 -17.36 13.89
C VAL A 200 -3.35 -16.23 14.32
N LEU A 201 -2.50 -16.43 15.34
CA LEU A 201 -1.54 -15.41 15.78
C LEU A 201 -0.71 -14.93 14.60
N GLY A 202 -0.52 -13.61 14.51
CA GLY A 202 0.17 -12.91 13.43
C GLY A 202 -0.42 -13.05 12.04
N SER A 203 -1.54 -13.77 11.88
CA SER A 203 -2.14 -14.00 10.57
C SER A 203 -2.94 -12.80 10.09
N GLN A 204 -3.16 -12.73 8.78
CA GLN A 204 -4.06 -11.76 8.17
C GLN A 204 -5.00 -12.45 7.16
N LEU A 205 -6.25 -12.02 7.12
CA LEU A 205 -7.23 -12.43 6.11
C LEU A 205 -7.83 -11.18 5.48
N GLY A 206 -8.14 -11.21 4.18
CA GLY A 206 -8.87 -10.12 3.55
C GLY A 206 -9.60 -10.53 2.29
N ALA A 207 -10.61 -9.76 1.94
CA ALA A 207 -11.39 -9.91 0.72
C ALA A 207 -11.84 -8.54 0.19
N ALA A 208 -11.90 -8.40 -1.13
CA ALA A 208 -12.44 -7.23 -1.79
C ALA A 208 -13.23 -7.60 -3.03
N ALA A 209 -14.17 -6.72 -3.37
CA ALA A 209 -14.87 -6.74 -4.64
C ALA A 209 -14.92 -5.31 -5.20
N ALA A 210 -14.73 -5.20 -6.51
CA ALA A 210 -14.87 -3.94 -7.23
C ALA A 210 -15.62 -4.15 -8.54
N TYR A 211 -16.47 -3.20 -8.89
CA TYR A 211 -17.04 -3.09 -10.23
C TYR A 211 -16.33 -1.94 -10.93
N ALA A 212 -15.53 -2.26 -11.96
CA ALA A 212 -14.70 -1.30 -12.68
C ALA A 212 -14.73 -1.59 -14.20
N PRO A 213 -15.80 -1.19 -14.90
CA PRO A 213 -15.91 -1.38 -16.34
C PRO A 213 -14.87 -0.58 -17.14
N ASP A 214 -14.12 -1.23 -18.05
CA ASP A 214 -13.06 -0.62 -18.88
C ASP A 214 -13.45 0.67 -19.59
N LYS A 215 -14.73 0.78 -20.01
CA LYS A 215 -15.29 1.94 -20.73
C LYS A 215 -16.43 2.61 -19.97
N GLY A 216 -16.67 2.23 -18.72
CA GLY A 216 -17.75 2.80 -17.94
C GLY A 216 -17.30 4.09 -17.23
N PRO A 217 -18.24 5.00 -16.94
CA PRO A 217 -17.92 6.27 -16.32
C PRO A 217 -17.69 6.12 -14.82
N PHE A 218 -17.97 4.97 -14.19
CA PHE A 218 -17.84 4.84 -12.74
C PHE A 218 -17.15 3.54 -12.34
N THR A 219 -16.49 3.61 -11.20
CA THR A 219 -15.97 2.45 -10.48
C THR A 219 -16.50 2.49 -9.05
N VAL A 220 -16.75 1.32 -8.46
CA VAL A 220 -17.11 1.19 -7.05
C VAL A 220 -16.42 -0.02 -6.48
N GLY A 221 -16.06 0.02 -5.21
CA GLY A 221 -15.46 -1.13 -4.55
C GLY A 221 -15.59 -1.08 -3.04
N ALA A 222 -15.43 -2.25 -2.45
CA ALA A 222 -15.36 -2.43 -1.01
C ALA A 222 -14.38 -3.54 -0.65
N SER A 223 -13.79 -3.43 0.53
CA SER A 223 -12.82 -4.38 1.06
C SER A 223 -12.95 -4.53 2.56
N PHE A 224 -12.52 -5.70 3.03
CA PHE A 224 -12.35 -6.03 4.43
C PHE A 224 -10.99 -6.70 4.62
N MET A 225 -10.32 -6.38 5.72
CA MET A 225 -9.14 -7.11 6.16
C MET A 225 -9.12 -7.19 7.68
N ARG A 226 -8.74 -8.35 8.21
CA ARG A 226 -8.48 -8.59 9.64
C ARG A 226 -7.03 -9.02 9.81
N SER A 227 -6.36 -8.39 10.74
CA SER A 227 -5.09 -8.85 11.30
C SER A 227 -5.32 -9.37 12.71
N TRP A 228 -4.67 -10.46 13.05
CA TRP A 228 -4.54 -10.93 14.42
C TRP A 228 -3.16 -10.60 14.95
N ASP A 229 -3.10 -10.24 16.23
CA ASP A 229 -1.85 -9.93 16.92
C ASP A 229 -0.90 -11.13 16.99
N ASP A 230 0.40 -10.88 17.08
CA ASP A 230 1.43 -11.93 17.11
C ASP A 230 1.56 -12.59 18.50
N VAL A 231 1.16 -11.88 19.56
CA VAL A 231 1.33 -12.28 20.97
C VAL A 231 -0.02 -12.55 21.62
N THR A 232 -1.00 -11.71 21.34
CA THR A 232 -2.36 -11.75 21.86
C THR A 232 -3.33 -12.25 20.80
N HIS A 233 -4.60 -12.43 21.16
CA HIS A 233 -5.65 -12.74 20.18
C HIS A 233 -6.39 -11.49 19.71
N GLY A 234 -5.85 -10.30 20.03
CA GLY A 234 -6.39 -9.02 19.65
C GLY A 234 -6.47 -8.88 18.13
N LYS A 235 -7.50 -8.18 17.66
CA LYS A 235 -7.77 -7.99 16.23
C LYS A 235 -7.57 -6.55 15.82
N PHE A 236 -7.18 -6.37 14.57
CA PHE A 236 -7.24 -5.11 13.86
C PHE A 236 -7.99 -5.28 12.54
N ASP A 237 -9.19 -4.71 12.48
CA ASP A 237 -10.08 -4.74 11.33
C ASP A 237 -10.03 -3.46 10.54
N ILE A 238 -10.01 -3.60 9.22
CA ILE A 238 -10.09 -2.54 8.23
C ILE A 238 -11.29 -2.81 7.33
N TYR A 239 -12.18 -1.84 7.24
CA TYR A 239 -13.29 -1.80 6.31
C TYR A 239 -13.10 -0.59 5.40
N ALA A 240 -13.15 -0.77 4.09
CA ALA A 240 -13.09 0.34 3.15
C ALA A 240 -14.17 0.19 2.09
N GLY A 241 -14.79 1.29 1.69
CA GLY A 241 -15.73 1.31 0.56
C GLY A 241 -15.85 2.69 -0.06
N GLY A 242 -16.13 2.73 -1.36
CA GLY A 242 -16.22 3.99 -2.10
C GLY A 242 -16.36 3.78 -3.60
N GLY A 243 -16.21 4.88 -4.33
CA GLY A 243 -16.28 4.86 -5.78
C GLY A 243 -15.80 6.16 -6.42
N SER A 244 -15.65 6.11 -7.73
CA SER A 244 -15.37 7.28 -8.55
C SER A 244 -16.30 7.35 -9.74
N VAL A 245 -16.49 8.56 -10.26
CA VAL A 245 -17.21 8.81 -11.51
C VAL A 245 -16.43 9.82 -12.35
N THR A 246 -16.27 9.51 -13.63
CA THR A 246 -15.62 10.33 -14.64
C THR A 246 -16.66 10.87 -15.62
N ILE A 247 -16.74 12.18 -15.74
CA ILE A 247 -17.63 12.91 -16.63
C ILE A 247 -16.78 13.89 -17.46
N GLY A 248 -16.58 13.57 -18.74
CA GLY A 248 -15.70 14.34 -19.61
C GLY A 248 -14.26 14.32 -19.10
N ASN A 249 -13.74 15.49 -18.72
CA ASN A 249 -12.38 15.65 -18.20
C ASN A 249 -12.29 15.67 -16.67
N ALA A 250 -13.43 15.53 -15.98
CA ALA A 250 -13.48 15.54 -14.52
C ALA A 250 -13.69 14.13 -13.97
N THR A 251 -12.95 13.77 -12.93
CA THR A 251 -13.19 12.57 -12.12
C THR A 251 -13.45 12.99 -10.68
N VAL A 252 -14.59 12.59 -10.13
CA VAL A 252 -14.94 12.78 -8.72
C VAL A 252 -14.81 11.43 -8.03
N ASN A 253 -14.11 11.38 -6.90
CA ASN A 253 -13.99 10.19 -6.07
C ASN A 253 -14.46 10.48 -4.64
N ALA A 254 -15.01 9.47 -3.99
CA ALA A 254 -15.38 9.52 -2.58
C ALA A 254 -15.27 8.14 -1.95
N GLY A 255 -14.95 8.10 -0.67
CA GLY A 255 -14.83 6.85 0.06
C GLY A 255 -14.91 7.01 1.58
N TYR A 256 -15.04 5.88 2.24
CA TYR A 256 -15.08 5.75 3.68
C TYR A 256 -14.19 4.59 4.11
N ILE A 257 -13.35 4.80 5.13
CA ILE A 257 -12.48 3.79 5.71
C ILE A 257 -12.70 3.77 7.23
N GLU A 258 -12.95 2.60 7.78
CA GLU A 258 -13.06 2.35 9.21
C GLU A 258 -11.99 1.36 9.66
N ASN A 259 -11.33 1.72 10.75
CA ASN A 259 -10.37 0.91 11.47
C ASN A 259 -10.96 0.62 12.84
N ALA A 260 -11.04 -0.65 13.22
CA ALA A 260 -11.48 -1.09 14.55
C ALA A 260 -10.43 -2.03 15.13
N ARG A 261 -9.99 -1.76 16.35
CA ARG A 261 -8.87 -2.47 16.97
C ARG A 261 -9.24 -2.89 18.38
N ASP A 262 -8.90 -4.12 18.76
CA ASP A 262 -8.94 -4.58 20.13
C ASP A 262 -7.81 -3.92 20.95
N ASN A 263 -8.01 -3.73 22.25
CA ASN A 263 -7.05 -2.97 23.06
C ASN A 263 -5.70 -3.69 23.19
N ASP A 264 -5.70 -5.02 23.18
CA ASP A 264 -4.53 -5.88 23.32
C ASP A 264 -3.82 -6.17 21.99
N PHE A 265 -4.24 -5.55 20.87
CA PHE A 265 -3.49 -5.59 19.61
C PHE A 265 -2.29 -4.64 19.66
N THR A 266 -1.09 -5.17 19.44
CA THR A 266 0.20 -4.49 19.58
C THR A 266 1.13 -4.69 18.39
N SER A 267 0.91 -5.72 17.57
CA SER A 267 1.77 -6.07 16.47
C SER A 267 1.05 -6.90 15.41
N PHE A 268 1.72 -7.09 14.28
CA PHE A 268 1.28 -7.83 13.11
C PHE A 268 2.52 -8.06 12.24
N GLU A 269 3.26 -9.13 12.51
CA GLU A 269 4.59 -9.44 11.94
C GLU A 269 4.59 -9.44 10.41
N ASN A 270 3.45 -9.84 9.81
CA ASN A 270 3.25 -9.82 8.37
C ASN A 270 3.07 -8.39 7.80
N GLY A 271 2.81 -7.38 8.62
CA GLY A 271 2.68 -5.99 8.21
C GLY A 271 4.04 -5.33 7.89
N PRO A 272 4.03 -4.06 7.47
CA PRO A 272 5.26 -3.30 7.18
C PRO A 272 5.83 -2.58 8.42
N PHE A 273 5.17 -2.65 9.58
CA PHE A 273 5.46 -1.79 10.73
C PHE A 273 5.81 -2.60 11.97
N SER A 274 6.89 -2.21 12.64
CA SER A 274 7.23 -2.68 13.97
C SER A 274 6.24 -2.14 15.03
N PRO A 275 6.20 -2.69 16.26
CA PRO A 275 5.42 -2.11 17.34
C PRO A 275 5.74 -0.63 17.62
N THR A 276 7.01 -0.24 17.48
CA THR A 276 7.42 1.17 17.61
C THR A 276 6.86 2.05 16.49
N ASP A 277 6.84 1.56 15.25
CA ASP A 277 6.22 2.28 14.12
C ASP A 277 4.71 2.42 14.33
N LEU A 278 4.05 1.34 14.81
CA LEU A 278 2.62 1.37 15.14
C LEU A 278 2.29 2.44 16.19
N ALA A 279 3.15 2.63 17.19
CA ALA A 279 2.99 3.70 18.17
C ALA A 279 3.16 5.09 17.53
N GLY A 280 4.14 5.26 16.63
CA GLY A 280 4.35 6.50 15.88
C GLY A 280 3.20 6.86 14.92
N LEU A 281 2.56 5.84 14.33
CA LEU A 281 1.34 5.97 13.52
C LEU A 281 0.07 6.25 14.38
N GLY A 282 0.22 6.28 15.70
CA GLY A 282 -0.87 6.44 16.67
C GLY A 282 -1.87 5.29 16.62
N ILE A 283 -1.47 4.11 16.14
CA ILE A 283 -2.32 2.91 16.08
C ILE A 283 -2.43 2.31 17.48
N ILE A 284 -1.29 2.18 18.16
CA ILE A 284 -1.17 1.80 19.57
C ILE A 284 -0.58 2.97 20.38
N SER A 285 -0.58 2.85 21.70
CA SER A 285 0.14 3.79 22.57
C SER A 285 1.63 3.41 22.71
N PRO A 286 2.52 4.38 22.99
CA PRO A 286 3.91 4.08 23.32
C PRO A 286 4.07 3.12 24.50
N ALA A 287 3.17 3.17 25.49
CA ALA A 287 3.20 2.27 26.65
C ALA A 287 2.87 0.81 26.28
N GLN A 288 2.03 0.60 25.25
CA GLN A 288 1.71 -0.75 24.74
C GLN A 288 2.87 -1.45 24.05
N VAL A 289 3.92 -0.72 23.65
CA VAL A 289 5.16 -1.33 23.14
C VAL A 289 5.87 -2.14 24.24
N ALA A 290 5.76 -1.70 25.51
CA ALA A 290 6.38 -2.38 26.65
C ALA A 290 5.44 -3.39 27.33
N ASP A 291 4.14 -3.06 27.45
CA ASP A 291 3.13 -3.92 28.08
C ASP A 291 1.83 -3.92 27.26
N PRO A 292 1.53 -5.02 26.53
CA PRO A 292 0.33 -5.16 25.70
C PRO A 292 -1.01 -5.01 26.45
N THR A 293 -1.01 -5.17 27.78
CA THR A 293 -2.22 -5.04 28.59
C THR A 293 -2.57 -3.59 28.92
N THR A 294 -1.63 -2.66 28.70
CA THR A 294 -1.84 -1.23 28.96
C THR A 294 -2.95 -0.69 28.06
N PRO A 295 -3.98 0.00 28.60
CA PRO A 295 -4.99 0.63 27.76
C PRO A 295 -4.40 1.81 26.99
N GLY A 296 -4.64 1.86 25.69
CA GLY A 296 -4.14 2.96 24.86
C GLY A 296 -4.37 2.76 23.38
N GLY A 297 -4.01 3.78 22.59
CA GLY A 297 -4.24 3.82 21.15
C GLY A 297 -5.72 4.01 20.82
N PHE A 298 -6.04 3.90 19.53
CA PHE A 298 -7.43 3.99 19.11
C PHE A 298 -8.17 2.67 19.32
N ARG A 299 -9.47 2.78 19.61
CA ARG A 299 -10.46 1.70 19.53
C ARG A 299 -11.15 1.68 18.16
N ARG A 300 -11.54 2.87 17.68
CA ARG A 300 -12.06 3.06 16.33
C ARG A 300 -11.51 4.34 15.71
N ARG A 301 -11.19 4.29 14.42
CA ARG A 301 -10.80 5.44 13.60
C ARG A 301 -11.58 5.39 12.28
N LYS A 302 -12.24 6.48 11.94
CA LYS A 302 -13.14 6.59 10.79
C LYS A 302 -12.68 7.73 9.91
N MET A 303 -12.56 7.51 8.62
CA MET A 303 -12.16 8.52 7.64
C MET A 303 -13.17 8.57 6.51
N ALA A 304 -13.71 9.75 6.25
CA ALA A 304 -14.36 10.06 4.97
C ALA A 304 -13.35 10.80 4.09
N LEU A 305 -13.30 10.48 2.80
CA LEU A 305 -12.45 11.14 1.83
C LEU A 305 -13.25 11.51 0.58
N ALA A 306 -12.86 12.61 -0.05
CA ALA A 306 -13.42 13.04 -1.33
C ALA A 306 -12.36 13.78 -2.15
N GLY A 307 -12.46 13.65 -3.48
CA GLY A 307 -11.56 14.33 -4.40
C GLY A 307 -12.22 14.69 -5.73
N LEU A 308 -11.64 15.68 -6.38
CA LEU A 308 -11.95 16.08 -7.74
C LEU A 308 -10.64 16.22 -8.50
N THR A 309 -10.50 15.43 -9.57
CA THR A 309 -9.43 15.56 -10.56
C THR A 309 -10.00 16.19 -11.82
N TYR A 310 -9.28 17.13 -12.41
CA TYR A 310 -9.62 17.72 -13.71
C TYR A 310 -8.41 17.68 -14.65
N ARG A 311 -8.61 17.09 -15.83
CA ARG A 311 -7.61 17.05 -16.90
C ARG A 311 -7.85 18.20 -17.87
N PHE A 312 -7.08 19.28 -17.73
CA PHE A 312 -7.18 20.46 -18.58
C PHE A 312 -6.71 20.20 -20.01
N THR A 313 -5.60 19.48 -20.14
CA THR A 313 -5.03 19.05 -21.43
C THR A 313 -4.49 17.63 -21.31
N THR A 314 -3.99 17.06 -22.41
CA THR A 314 -3.29 15.76 -22.36
C THR A 314 -2.01 15.79 -21.51
N ALA A 315 -1.42 16.97 -21.32
CA ALA A 315 -0.20 17.15 -20.54
C ALA A 315 -0.45 17.68 -19.12
N PHE A 316 -1.56 18.39 -18.87
CA PHE A 316 -1.80 19.09 -17.60
C PHE A 316 -3.06 18.59 -16.88
N THR A 317 -2.85 18.10 -15.65
CA THR A 317 -3.91 17.62 -14.76
C THR A 317 -3.73 18.26 -13.39
N ALA A 318 -4.84 18.62 -12.73
CA ALA A 318 -4.84 19.02 -11.33
C ALA A 318 -5.91 18.27 -10.54
N ALA A 319 -5.72 18.18 -9.25
CA ALA A 319 -6.69 17.60 -8.33
C ALA A 319 -6.75 18.38 -7.01
N VAL A 320 -7.92 18.31 -6.39
CA VAL A 320 -8.16 18.74 -5.02
C VAL A 320 -8.71 17.56 -4.23
N ASN A 321 -8.22 17.36 -3.02
CA ASN A 321 -8.63 16.25 -2.16
C ASN A 321 -8.86 16.74 -0.73
N ALA A 322 -9.77 16.08 -0.02
CA ALA A 322 -10.08 16.34 1.37
C ALA A 322 -10.35 15.06 2.15
N TRP A 323 -9.91 15.05 3.41
CA TRP A 323 -10.09 13.93 4.34
C TRP A 323 -10.59 14.44 5.68
N TRP A 324 -11.56 13.73 6.26
CA TRP A 324 -12.11 13.99 7.58
C TRP A 324 -12.00 12.74 8.43
N THR A 325 -11.16 12.78 9.46
CA THR A 325 -10.91 11.65 10.35
C THR A 325 -11.46 11.93 11.74
N GLN A 326 -12.15 10.95 12.30
CA GLN A 326 -12.56 10.93 13.70
C GLN A 326 -12.00 9.67 14.38
N GLN A 327 -11.40 9.85 15.54
CA GLN A 327 -10.81 8.79 16.35
C GLN A 327 -11.46 8.76 17.71
N SER A 328 -11.83 7.57 18.16
CA SER A 328 -12.17 7.28 19.55
C SER A 328 -11.16 6.32 20.16
N GLY A 329 -10.62 6.69 21.32
CA GLY A 329 -9.64 5.94 22.08
C GLY A 329 -10.25 4.87 22.99
N TYR A 330 -9.36 4.08 23.60
CA TYR A 330 -9.69 3.32 24.82
C TYR A 330 -9.63 4.18 26.08
N THR A 331 -8.86 5.27 26.04
CA THR A 331 -8.89 6.37 27.02
C THR A 331 -9.18 7.68 26.29
N ALA A 332 -9.68 8.68 27.02
CA ALA A 332 -10.04 9.98 26.46
C ALA A 332 -8.85 10.72 25.81
N ASP A 333 -7.62 10.44 26.25
CA ASP A 333 -6.40 11.04 25.70
C ASP A 333 -6.16 10.64 24.23
N PHE A 334 -6.72 9.51 23.79
CA PHE A 334 -6.64 9.04 22.40
C PHE A 334 -7.86 9.46 21.55
N ASP A 335 -8.82 10.20 22.09
CA ASP A 335 -9.90 10.79 21.29
C ASP A 335 -9.37 11.95 20.44
N GLY A 336 -9.71 11.97 19.16
CA GLY A 336 -9.13 12.96 18.25
C GLY A 336 -9.89 13.15 16.95
N ARG A 337 -9.55 14.21 16.23
CA ARG A 337 -10.04 14.46 14.88
C ARG A 337 -8.97 15.11 14.00
N ALA A 338 -8.99 14.79 12.72
CA ALA A 338 -8.16 15.42 11.71
C ALA A 338 -9.02 15.94 10.55
N ARG A 339 -8.61 17.08 9.99
CA ARG A 339 -9.11 17.60 8.72
C ARG A 339 -7.93 17.92 7.84
N GLN A 340 -7.89 17.34 6.65
CA GLN A 340 -6.74 17.41 5.78
C GLN A 340 -7.19 17.76 4.36
N PHE A 341 -6.40 18.57 3.68
CA PHE A 341 -6.70 19.10 2.37
C PHE A 341 -5.45 19.10 1.51
N GLN A 342 -5.62 18.91 0.21
CA GLN A 342 -4.54 18.90 -0.76
C GLN A 342 -5.01 19.55 -2.05
N VAL A 343 -4.12 20.33 -2.65
CA VAL A 343 -4.19 20.75 -4.04
C VAL A 343 -2.92 20.27 -4.72
N ILE A 344 -3.04 19.56 -5.83
CA ILE A 344 -1.90 19.08 -6.58
C ILE A 344 -2.09 19.25 -8.08
N ALA A 345 -1.03 19.56 -8.79
CA ALA A 345 -1.01 19.55 -10.25
C ALA A 345 0.24 18.87 -10.80
N GLY A 346 0.09 18.27 -11.99
CA GLY A 346 1.15 17.59 -12.73
C GLY A 346 1.15 18.02 -14.19
N TYR A 347 2.35 18.23 -14.73
CA TYR A 347 2.60 18.57 -16.12
C TYR A 347 3.53 17.52 -16.75
N SER A 348 2.98 16.70 -17.64
CA SER A 348 3.70 15.66 -18.37
C SER A 348 4.61 16.30 -19.44
N LEU A 349 5.92 16.16 -19.26
CA LEU A 349 6.93 16.52 -20.26
C LEU A 349 7.03 15.42 -21.34
N SER A 350 6.77 14.17 -20.95
CA SER A 350 6.72 13.02 -21.84
C SER A 350 5.80 11.95 -21.25
N LYS A 351 5.73 10.76 -21.87
CA LYS A 351 5.05 9.59 -21.28
C LYS A 351 5.71 9.10 -19.98
N ARG A 352 6.98 9.45 -19.75
CA ARG A 352 7.81 8.96 -18.64
C ARG A 352 8.22 10.06 -17.66
N SER A 353 8.18 11.33 -18.07
CA SER A 353 8.66 12.46 -17.27
C SER A 353 7.54 13.44 -16.94
N MET A 354 7.44 13.84 -15.68
CA MET A 354 6.42 14.78 -15.19
C MET A 354 7.01 15.76 -14.17
N LEU A 355 6.69 17.04 -14.32
CA LEU A 355 6.85 18.04 -13.27
C LEU A 355 5.58 18.09 -12.43
N TYR A 356 5.69 18.32 -11.13
CA TYR A 356 4.51 18.44 -10.27
C TYR A 356 4.71 19.48 -9.17
N ALA A 357 3.59 19.94 -8.63
CA ALA A 357 3.53 20.83 -7.49
C ALA A 357 2.32 20.49 -6.61
N GLU A 358 2.53 20.41 -5.30
CA GLU A 358 1.54 20.10 -4.29
C GLU A 358 1.54 21.16 -3.18
N VAL A 359 0.36 21.48 -2.66
CA VAL A 359 0.17 22.16 -1.38
C VAL A 359 -0.83 21.37 -0.55
N ASP A 360 -0.45 21.03 0.68
CA ASP A 360 -1.26 20.30 1.63
C ASP A 360 -1.41 21.05 2.94
N TYR A 361 -2.55 20.85 3.61
CA TYR A 361 -2.81 21.44 4.91
C TYR A 361 -3.53 20.45 5.82
N ALA A 362 -3.01 20.27 7.03
CA ALA A 362 -3.57 19.40 8.04
C ALA A 362 -3.93 20.16 9.31
N LEU A 363 -5.09 19.87 9.89
CA LEU A 363 -5.51 20.30 11.20
C LEU A 363 -5.76 19.08 12.10
N TYR A 364 -5.00 18.96 13.18
CA TYR A 364 -5.11 17.89 14.16
C TYR A 364 -5.67 18.42 15.49
N ARG A 365 -6.41 17.56 16.19
CA ARG A 365 -7.02 17.82 17.50
C ARG A 365 -7.00 16.54 18.34
N GLY A 366 -6.80 16.68 19.65
CA GLY A 366 -6.80 15.57 20.60
C GLY A 366 -5.69 14.55 20.30
N GLY A 367 -5.95 13.28 20.53
CA GLY A 367 -5.02 12.16 20.32
C GLY A 367 -4.60 11.89 18.87
N LEU A 368 -4.96 12.76 17.91
CA LEU A 368 -4.40 12.77 16.56
C LEU A 368 -3.30 13.81 16.36
N VAL A 369 -3.03 14.69 17.33
CA VAL A 369 -1.83 15.56 17.29
C VAL A 369 -0.59 14.69 17.47
N GLY A 370 0.38 14.79 16.55
CA GLY A 370 1.58 13.94 16.56
C GLY A 370 1.42 12.57 15.90
N ALA A 371 0.20 12.15 15.53
CA ALA A 371 0.01 10.89 14.81
C ALA A 371 0.45 11.02 13.34
N GLN A 372 1.22 10.06 12.84
CA GLN A 372 1.62 10.00 11.42
C GLN A 372 0.45 9.56 10.53
N LEU A 373 -0.46 10.52 10.29
CA LEU A 373 -1.61 10.41 9.42
C LEU A 373 -1.43 11.33 8.20
N VAL A 374 -0.36 11.13 7.45
CA VAL A 374 0.00 11.94 6.27
C VAL A 374 0.33 11.10 5.03
N GLY A 375 0.41 9.78 5.20
CA GLY A 375 0.96 8.82 4.23
C GLY A 375 1.98 7.91 4.90
N VAL A 376 2.53 6.95 4.14
CA VAL A 376 3.44 5.92 4.68
C VAL A 376 4.91 6.32 4.57
N ASN A 377 5.27 7.27 3.70
CA ASN A 377 6.67 7.62 3.45
C ASN A 377 6.88 9.13 3.18
N GLY A 378 8.08 9.61 3.50
CA GLY A 378 8.59 10.94 3.12
C GLY A 378 8.04 12.14 3.89
N GLN A 379 7.00 11.96 4.71
CA GLN A 379 6.42 13.01 5.56
C GLN A 379 6.47 12.67 7.04
N ALA A 380 7.10 13.56 7.81
CA ALA A 380 7.14 13.48 9.26
C ALA A 380 5.80 13.89 9.86
N PRO A 381 5.26 13.17 10.86
CA PRO A 381 4.13 13.69 11.64
C PRO A 381 4.49 15.05 12.25
N SER A 382 3.54 15.98 12.19
CA SER A 382 3.66 17.23 12.93
C SER A 382 3.35 17.00 14.40
N THR A 383 4.21 17.49 15.30
CA THR A 383 3.85 17.65 16.72
C THR A 383 2.93 18.85 16.96
N SER A 384 2.60 19.62 15.91
CA SER A 384 1.71 20.76 15.96
C SER A 384 0.26 20.40 15.64
N THR A 385 -0.66 21.25 16.09
CA THR A 385 -2.09 21.11 15.73
C THR A 385 -2.37 21.49 14.28
N THR A 386 -1.42 22.09 13.57
CA THR A 386 -1.55 22.46 12.16
C THR A 386 -0.23 22.27 11.41
N GLN A 387 -0.30 21.78 10.17
CA GLN A 387 0.86 21.67 9.25
C GLN A 387 0.43 22.19 7.88
N LEU A 388 1.21 23.12 7.31
CA LEU A 388 1.17 23.42 5.88
C LEU A 388 2.41 22.79 5.24
N GLY A 389 2.19 22.05 4.17
CA GLY A 389 3.22 21.50 3.30
C GLY A 389 3.13 22.10 1.90
N ALA A 390 4.27 22.29 1.26
CA ALA A 390 4.34 22.64 -0.15
C ALA A 390 5.51 21.92 -0.80
N THR A 391 5.27 21.28 -1.94
CA THR A 391 6.28 20.48 -2.63
C THR A 391 6.29 20.78 -4.12
N VAL A 392 7.48 20.81 -4.71
CA VAL A 392 7.66 20.81 -6.16
C VAL A 392 8.67 19.74 -6.53
N GLY A 393 8.51 19.09 -7.67
CA GLY A 393 9.47 18.07 -8.07
C GLY A 393 9.35 17.58 -9.49
N LEU A 394 10.21 16.62 -9.80
CA LEU A 394 10.34 15.96 -11.09
C LEU A 394 10.35 14.45 -10.87
N ARG A 395 9.55 13.76 -11.66
CA ARG A 395 9.49 12.30 -11.72
C ARG A 395 9.87 11.78 -13.10
N HIS A 396 10.61 10.68 -13.14
CA HIS A 396 11.03 9.99 -14.36
C HIS A 396 10.94 8.46 -14.23
N TYR A 397 10.11 7.82 -15.05
CA TYR A 397 10.04 6.35 -15.19
C TYR A 397 11.06 5.83 -16.22
N PHE A 398 11.64 4.65 -16.00
CA PHE A 398 12.56 3.99 -16.93
C PHE A 398 12.18 2.57 -17.29
#